data_AF-A0A520J235-F1
#
_entry.id   AF-A0A520J235-F1
#
_cell.length_a   1.000
_cell.length_b   1.000
_cell.length_c   1.000
_cell.angle_alpha   90.00
_cell.angle_beta   90.00
_cell.angle_gamma   90.00
#
_symmetry.space_group_name_H-M   'P 1'
#
loop_
_entity.id
_entity.type
_entity.pdbx_description
1 polymer ?
#
loop_
_entity_poly.entity_id
_entity_poly.type
_entity_poly.pdbx_seq_one_letter_code
_entity_poly.pdbx_strand_id
1 'polypeptide(L)'
;MAEKLHVSRRVREIDHSGVLDLEALIATDEPVILRGLAGDWPLVQAGRKSPQEAAAYLRRFDAGRPVTGYVGDPAIKGRFHYDETATAMNFTAERIALGVFLDSVLGHLGDAEAPAYYIGSTDLDTYLPGFRAENDLIPHGNVFDRHPPLASIWIGNRTIASAHHDMSNNAAVCAVGRRRFTLFPPDQVANLYPGPLAPTPGGQVVSMVDLAAPDLEAYPRFAAAIAAGSVA
;
A
#
# COMPACT_ATOMS: atom_id res chain seq x y z
N MET A 1 -17.41 -19.04 -20.40
CA MET A 1 -16.60 -17.98 -19.77
C MET A 1 -16.19 -18.51 -18.42
N ALA A 2 -14.90 -18.73 -18.18
CA ALA A 2 -14.44 -19.15 -16.85
C ALA A 2 -14.81 -18.03 -15.86
N GLU A 3 -15.49 -18.39 -14.77
CA GLU A 3 -15.78 -17.46 -13.68
C GLU A 3 -14.44 -16.92 -13.16
N LYS A 4 -14.29 -15.59 -13.12
CA LYS A 4 -13.03 -14.99 -12.65
C LYS A 4 -12.89 -15.31 -11.16
N LEU A 5 -11.88 -16.10 -10.84
CA LEU A 5 -11.55 -16.46 -9.46
C LEU A 5 -11.13 -15.19 -8.69
N HIS A 6 -12.02 -14.67 -7.85
CA HIS A 6 -11.81 -13.47 -7.06
C HIS A 6 -12.28 -13.66 -5.61
N VAL A 7 -11.65 -12.93 -4.69
CA VAL A 7 -12.10 -12.85 -3.30
C VAL A 7 -13.39 -12.02 -3.22
N SER A 8 -14.42 -12.57 -2.55
CA SER A 8 -15.73 -11.93 -2.40
C SER A 8 -16.11 -11.58 -0.97
N ARG A 9 -15.57 -12.28 0.04
CA ARG A 9 -15.82 -11.98 1.46
C ARG A 9 -15.33 -10.57 1.78
N ARG A 10 -16.18 -9.74 2.37
CA ARG A 10 -15.81 -8.38 2.78
C ARG A 10 -15.11 -8.37 4.13
N VAL A 11 -14.13 -7.49 4.28
CA VAL A 11 -13.55 -7.15 5.58
C VAL A 11 -14.62 -6.44 6.43
N ARG A 12 -14.61 -6.69 7.73
CA ARG A 12 -15.52 -6.02 8.67
C ARG A 12 -15.26 -4.52 8.69
N GLU A 13 -16.30 -3.72 8.60
CA GLU A 13 -16.22 -2.26 8.67
C GLU A 13 -16.85 -1.76 9.98
N ILE A 14 -16.24 -0.75 10.57
CA ILE A 14 -16.72 -0.07 11.77
C ILE A 14 -16.65 1.43 11.52
N ASP A 15 -17.75 2.13 11.75
CA ASP A 15 -17.76 3.59 11.77
C ASP A 15 -17.01 4.07 13.02
N HIS A 16 -15.93 4.83 12.81
CA HIS A 16 -15.21 5.42 13.92
C HIS A 16 -15.97 6.63 14.46
N SER A 17 -16.57 6.46 15.64
CA SER A 17 -17.32 7.51 16.36
C SER A 17 -16.87 7.68 17.81
N GLY A 18 -15.75 7.06 18.18
CA GLY A 18 -15.33 6.95 19.57
C GLY A 18 -13.83 6.82 19.73
N VAL A 19 -13.43 6.08 20.75
CA VAL A 19 -12.04 5.94 21.15
C VAL A 19 -11.31 4.94 20.24
N LEU A 20 -10.11 5.28 19.75
CA LEU A 20 -9.27 4.36 18.96
C LEU A 20 -8.51 3.41 19.89
N ASP A 21 -9.14 2.31 20.28
CA ASP A 21 -8.53 1.27 21.10
C ASP A 21 -7.76 0.25 20.23
N LEU A 22 -6.49 0.53 19.95
CA LEU A 22 -5.66 -0.36 19.13
C LEU A 22 -5.39 -1.71 19.79
N GLU A 23 -5.27 -1.78 21.11
CA GLU A 23 -5.01 -3.05 21.80
C GLU A 23 -6.20 -4.00 21.66
N ALA A 24 -7.43 -3.49 21.82
CA ALA A 24 -8.63 -4.28 21.59
C ALA A 24 -8.75 -4.75 20.12
N LEU A 25 -8.41 -3.90 19.15
CA LEU A 25 -8.42 -4.26 17.74
C LEU A 25 -7.38 -5.34 17.41
N ILE A 26 -6.14 -5.18 17.89
CA ILE A 26 -5.06 -6.16 17.69
C ILE A 26 -5.44 -7.51 18.31
N ALA A 27 -6.06 -7.52 19.49
CA ALA A 27 -6.48 -8.74 20.15
C ALA A 27 -7.54 -9.56 19.38
N THR A 28 -8.23 -8.94 18.39
CA THR A 28 -9.16 -9.70 17.53
C THR A 28 -8.45 -10.58 16.51
N ASP A 29 -7.19 -10.28 16.17
CA ASP A 29 -6.41 -10.96 15.12
C ASP A 29 -7.16 -11.05 13.76
N GLU A 30 -8.00 -10.05 13.49
CA GLU A 30 -8.81 -9.96 12.27
C GLU A 30 -8.63 -8.60 11.59
N PRO A 31 -8.63 -8.55 10.25
CA PRO A 31 -8.62 -7.29 9.53
C PRO A 31 -9.92 -6.51 9.76
N VAL A 32 -9.80 -5.20 9.87
CA VAL A 32 -10.92 -4.28 10.09
C VAL A 32 -10.71 -2.97 9.33
N ILE A 33 -11.79 -2.40 8.80
CA ILE A 33 -11.80 -1.05 8.24
C ILE A 33 -12.43 -0.09 9.24
N LEU A 34 -11.68 0.94 9.64
CA LEU A 34 -12.19 2.04 10.47
C LEU A 34 -12.60 3.20 9.56
N ARG A 35 -13.90 3.34 9.29
CA ARG A 35 -14.42 4.40 8.40
C ARG A 35 -14.40 5.75 9.12
N GLY A 36 -13.96 6.79 8.41
CA GLY A 36 -13.97 8.17 8.90
C GLY A 36 -12.80 8.59 9.80
N LEU A 37 -11.98 7.66 10.31
CA LEU A 37 -10.93 7.93 11.30
C LEU A 37 -9.96 9.06 10.90
N ALA A 38 -9.44 9.04 9.68
CA ALA A 38 -8.53 10.06 9.16
C ALA A 38 -9.27 11.20 8.42
N GLY A 39 -10.60 11.28 8.52
CA GLY A 39 -11.44 12.14 7.69
C GLY A 39 -11.11 13.64 7.81
N ASP A 40 -10.57 14.06 8.96
CA ASP A 40 -10.24 15.45 9.29
C ASP A 40 -8.77 15.80 9.09
N TRP A 41 -7.94 14.83 8.68
CA TRP A 41 -6.52 15.08 8.38
C TRP A 41 -6.39 16.15 7.28
N PRO A 42 -5.53 17.18 7.44
CA PRO A 42 -5.35 18.20 6.42
C PRO A 42 -4.93 17.64 5.05
N LEU A 43 -4.16 16.56 4.99
CA LEU A 43 -3.84 15.87 3.72
C LEU A 43 -5.11 15.31 3.05
N VAL A 44 -6.01 14.71 3.81
CA VAL A 44 -7.28 14.15 3.31
C VAL A 44 -8.17 15.27 2.78
N GLN A 45 -8.27 16.38 3.53
CA GLN A 45 -9.04 17.54 3.11
C GLN A 45 -8.46 18.20 1.84
N ALA A 46 -7.14 18.27 1.71
CA ALA A 46 -6.47 18.74 0.49
C ALA A 46 -6.75 17.81 -0.69
N GLY A 47 -6.62 16.49 -0.50
CA GLY A 47 -6.88 15.49 -1.56
C GLY A 47 -8.33 15.44 -2.03
N ARG A 48 -9.29 15.79 -1.17
CA ARG A 48 -10.71 15.94 -1.56
C ARG A 48 -10.94 17.13 -2.50
N LYS A 49 -10.09 18.16 -2.45
CA LYS A 49 -10.15 19.29 -3.38
C LYS A 49 -9.55 18.89 -4.73
N SER A 50 -8.31 18.39 -4.74
CA SER A 50 -7.66 17.85 -5.94
C SER A 50 -6.35 17.11 -5.61
N PRO A 51 -5.83 16.26 -6.52
CA PRO A 51 -4.48 15.70 -6.42
C PRO A 51 -3.38 16.78 -6.32
N GLN A 52 -3.57 17.92 -6.98
CA GLN A 52 -2.64 19.05 -6.97
C GLN A 52 -2.56 19.70 -5.59
N GLU A 53 -3.70 19.89 -4.92
CA GLU A 53 -3.75 20.42 -3.55
C GLU A 53 -3.08 19.47 -2.56
N ALA A 54 -3.28 18.15 -2.72
CA ALA A 54 -2.56 17.15 -1.92
C ALA A 54 -1.03 17.20 -2.15
N ALA A 55 -0.59 17.31 -3.40
CA ALA A 55 0.83 17.44 -3.71
C ALA A 55 1.43 18.74 -3.15
N ALA A 56 0.72 19.87 -3.27
CA ALA A 56 1.12 21.15 -2.69
C ALA A 56 1.22 21.06 -1.16
N TYR A 57 0.28 20.35 -0.52
CA TYR A 57 0.33 20.09 0.92
C TYR A 57 1.57 19.29 1.31
N LEU A 58 1.87 18.17 0.63
CA LEU A 58 3.04 17.34 0.92
C LEU A 58 4.36 18.10 0.74
N ARG A 59 4.46 18.98 -0.26
CA ARG A 59 5.66 19.81 -0.51
C ARG A 59 6.02 20.72 0.67
N ARG A 60 5.07 21.08 1.53
CA ARG A 60 5.35 21.89 2.74
C ARG A 60 6.28 21.20 3.73
N PHE A 61 6.34 19.87 3.68
CA PHE A 61 7.16 19.05 4.57
C PHE A 61 8.42 18.51 3.90
N ASP A 62 8.65 18.77 2.61
CA ASP A 62 9.80 18.22 1.89
C ASP A 62 11.13 18.62 2.56
N ALA A 63 11.84 17.63 3.09
CA ALA A 63 13.14 17.83 3.74
C ALA A 63 14.28 18.15 2.74
N GLY A 64 13.99 18.15 1.42
CA GLY A 64 14.98 18.32 0.36
C GLY A 64 15.87 17.10 0.14
N ARG A 65 15.57 15.98 0.81
CA ARG A 65 16.30 14.73 0.70
C ARG A 65 15.71 13.92 -0.47
N PRO A 66 16.52 13.40 -1.40
CA PRO A 66 16.01 12.54 -2.44
C PRO A 66 15.29 11.33 -1.83
N VAL A 67 14.15 10.95 -2.39
CA VAL A 67 13.42 9.71 -2.06
C VAL A 67 13.79 8.62 -3.06
N THR A 68 13.52 7.37 -2.73
CA THR A 68 13.66 6.26 -3.68
C THR A 68 12.31 6.05 -4.37
N GLY A 69 12.22 6.41 -5.64
CA GLY A 69 11.04 6.21 -6.48
C GLY A 69 11.25 5.04 -7.44
N TYR A 70 10.19 4.30 -7.71
CA TYR A 70 10.15 3.26 -8.73
C TYR A 70 9.40 3.76 -9.96
N VAL A 71 9.96 3.46 -11.13
CA VAL A 71 9.36 3.74 -12.43
C VAL A 71 9.21 2.43 -13.19
N GLY A 72 7.98 2.14 -13.61
CA GLY A 72 7.63 0.93 -14.34
C GLY A 72 7.05 1.24 -15.71
N ASP A 73 7.36 0.39 -16.68
CA ASP A 73 6.77 0.46 -18.02
C ASP A 73 5.23 0.31 -17.95
N PRO A 74 4.44 1.06 -18.74
CA PRO A 74 2.97 0.91 -18.77
C PRO A 74 2.49 -0.55 -18.95
N ALA A 75 3.26 -1.39 -19.65
CA ALA A 75 2.96 -2.80 -19.87
C ALA A 75 2.85 -3.63 -18.58
N ILE A 76 3.55 -3.23 -17.50
CA ILE A 76 3.46 -3.93 -16.21
C ILE A 76 2.15 -3.62 -15.47
N LYS A 77 1.34 -2.67 -15.98
CA LYS A 77 0.04 -2.27 -15.43
C LYS A 77 0.09 -1.91 -13.94
N GLY A 78 1.20 -1.29 -13.53
CA GLY A 78 1.46 -0.89 -12.15
C GLY A 78 1.90 -2.01 -11.21
N ARG A 79 2.05 -3.26 -11.69
CA ARG A 79 2.53 -4.40 -10.89
C ARG A 79 4.05 -4.45 -10.85
N PHE A 80 4.63 -3.74 -9.88
CA PHE A 80 6.04 -3.82 -9.55
C PHE A 80 6.37 -5.23 -9.02
N HIS A 81 7.12 -5.99 -9.81
CA HIS A 81 7.39 -7.41 -9.56
C HIS A 81 8.70 -7.82 -10.23
N TYR A 82 8.90 -9.11 -10.46
CA TYR A 82 10.06 -9.64 -11.15
C TYR A 82 9.95 -9.53 -12.67
N ASP A 83 11.10 -9.60 -13.33
CA ASP A 83 11.18 -10.02 -14.73
C ASP A 83 10.72 -11.48 -14.92
N GLU A 84 10.62 -11.93 -16.16
CA GLU A 84 10.15 -13.28 -16.51
C GLU A 84 11.04 -14.40 -15.92
N THR A 85 12.33 -14.10 -15.68
CA THR A 85 13.30 -15.06 -15.13
C THR A 85 13.36 -15.06 -13.60
N ALA A 86 12.64 -14.16 -12.92
CA ALA A 86 12.68 -13.97 -11.48
C ALA A 86 14.08 -13.62 -10.92
N THR A 87 14.95 -13.03 -11.75
CA THR A 87 16.33 -12.68 -11.38
C THR A 87 16.55 -11.18 -11.23
N ALA A 88 15.65 -10.36 -11.77
CA ALA A 88 15.67 -8.91 -11.62
C ALA A 88 14.26 -8.36 -11.42
N MET A 89 14.16 -7.04 -11.25
CA MET A 89 12.90 -6.33 -11.15
C MET A 89 12.39 -5.91 -12.54
N ASN A 90 11.07 -5.86 -12.73
CA ASN A 90 10.43 -5.32 -13.94
C ASN A 90 10.32 -3.78 -13.96
N PHE A 91 11.11 -3.09 -13.12
CA PHE A 91 11.07 -1.66 -12.91
C PHE A 91 12.46 -1.11 -12.56
N THR A 92 12.64 0.21 -12.69
CA THR A 92 13.85 0.91 -12.26
C THR A 92 13.62 1.58 -10.91
N ALA A 93 14.65 1.62 -10.07
CA ALA A 93 14.65 2.36 -8.82
C ALA A 93 15.59 3.57 -8.94
N GLU A 94 15.10 4.76 -8.60
CA GLU A 94 15.79 6.01 -8.82
C GLU A 94 15.76 6.89 -7.56
N ARG A 95 16.83 7.66 -7.36
CA ARG A 95 16.91 8.68 -6.31
C ARG A 95 16.43 10.00 -6.90
N ILE A 96 15.27 10.48 -6.44
CA ILE A 96 14.56 11.61 -7.04
C ILE A 96 14.10 12.60 -5.97
N ALA A 97 14.06 13.90 -6.27
CA ALA A 97 13.47 14.88 -5.37
C ALA A 97 11.95 14.66 -5.27
N LEU A 98 11.36 14.75 -4.07
CA LEU A 98 9.93 14.51 -3.85
C LEU A 98 9.07 15.40 -4.76
N GLY A 99 9.43 16.68 -4.87
CA GLY A 99 8.74 17.60 -5.77
C GLY A 99 8.73 17.16 -7.23
N VAL A 100 9.86 16.69 -7.75
CA VAL A 100 9.95 16.22 -9.15
C VAL A 100 9.10 14.96 -9.33
N PHE A 101 9.15 14.02 -8.37
CA PHE A 101 8.30 12.82 -8.41
C PHE A 101 6.81 13.17 -8.42
N LEU A 102 6.38 14.12 -7.59
CA LEU A 102 5.00 14.58 -7.55
C LEU A 102 4.58 15.20 -8.90
N ASP A 103 5.45 16.00 -9.52
CA ASP A 103 5.17 16.57 -10.85
C ASP A 103 5.06 15.50 -11.92
N SER A 104 5.90 14.46 -11.90
CA SER A 104 5.79 13.31 -12.81
C SER A 104 4.44 12.60 -12.66
N VAL A 105 4.00 12.34 -11.42
CA VAL A 105 2.69 11.70 -11.17
C VAL A 105 1.54 12.59 -11.65
N LEU A 106 1.59 13.89 -11.36
CA LEU A 106 0.54 14.85 -11.74
C LEU A 106 0.48 15.10 -13.25
N GLY A 107 1.61 15.07 -13.94
CA GLY A 107 1.70 15.26 -15.39
C GLY A 107 0.96 14.18 -16.20
N HIS A 108 0.71 13.02 -15.59
CA HIS A 108 0.02 11.88 -16.21
C HIS A 108 -1.39 11.64 -15.63
N LEU A 109 -2.02 12.64 -15.02
CA LEU A 109 -3.41 12.48 -14.55
C LEU A 109 -4.36 12.18 -15.70
N GLY A 110 -5.10 11.08 -15.59
CA GLY A 110 -6.08 10.66 -16.60
C GLY A 110 -5.48 9.94 -17.82
N ASP A 111 -4.16 9.77 -17.87
CA ASP A 111 -3.48 9.01 -18.90
C ASP A 111 -3.51 7.51 -18.58
N ALA A 112 -4.16 6.73 -19.45
CA ALA A 112 -4.30 5.28 -19.27
C ALA A 112 -2.98 4.53 -19.51
N GLU A 113 -2.09 5.12 -20.31
CA GLU A 113 -0.79 4.55 -20.73
C GLU A 113 0.38 5.23 -20.00
N ALA A 114 0.09 5.91 -18.88
CA ALA A 114 1.11 6.51 -18.03
C ALA A 114 2.11 5.45 -17.53
N PRO A 115 3.41 5.80 -17.40
CA PRO A 115 4.35 5.00 -16.63
C PRO A 115 3.84 4.80 -15.20
N ALA A 116 4.14 3.64 -14.61
CA ALA A 116 3.82 3.38 -13.22
C ALA A 116 4.83 4.10 -12.31
N TYR A 117 4.34 4.90 -11.37
CA TYR A 117 5.17 5.63 -10.42
C TYR A 117 4.84 5.18 -9.00
N TYR A 118 5.85 4.83 -8.21
CA TYR A 118 5.65 4.38 -6.83
C TYR A 118 6.81 4.76 -5.91
N ILE A 119 6.48 5.44 -4.82
CA ILE A 119 7.32 5.55 -3.63
C ILE A 119 6.74 4.58 -2.60
N GLY A 120 7.57 3.62 -2.18
CA GLY A 120 7.23 2.62 -1.17
C GLY A 120 7.83 2.93 0.19
N SER A 121 7.03 2.79 1.26
CA SER A 121 7.49 2.72 2.66
C SER A 121 8.52 3.79 3.04
N THR A 122 8.29 5.03 2.61
CA THR A 122 9.21 6.14 2.87
C THR A 122 8.97 6.70 4.25
N ASP A 123 10.00 6.70 5.09
CA ASP A 123 9.95 7.17 6.48
C ASP A 123 9.50 8.64 6.56
N LEU A 124 8.39 8.89 7.26
CA LEU A 124 7.81 10.22 7.36
C LEU A 124 8.73 11.18 8.10
N ASP A 125 9.31 10.77 9.23
CA ASP A 125 10.09 11.66 10.09
C ASP A 125 11.41 12.09 9.43
N THR A 126 11.96 11.24 8.55
CA THR A 126 13.17 11.49 7.78
C THR A 126 12.95 12.38 6.56
N TYR A 127 11.86 12.16 5.82
CA TYR A 127 11.65 12.77 4.50
C TYR A 127 10.57 13.85 4.47
N LEU A 128 9.62 13.81 5.41
CA LEU A 128 8.52 14.76 5.58
C LEU A 128 8.39 15.22 7.05
N PRO A 129 9.46 15.75 7.68
CA PRO A 129 9.44 16.13 9.08
C PRO A 129 8.32 17.13 9.39
N GLY A 130 7.60 16.89 10.48
CA GLY A 130 6.45 17.71 10.90
C GLY A 130 5.11 17.28 10.30
N PHE A 131 5.08 16.38 9.30
CA PHE A 131 3.83 15.87 8.72
C PHE A 131 2.90 15.24 9.77
N ARG A 132 3.48 14.46 10.69
CA ARG A 132 2.76 13.78 11.77
C ARG A 132 2.18 14.73 12.81
N ALA A 133 2.65 15.98 12.90
CA ALA A 133 2.03 16.96 13.78
C ALA A 133 0.61 17.33 13.32
N GLU A 134 0.32 17.15 12.03
CA GLU A 134 -0.98 17.45 11.42
C GLU A 134 -1.77 16.19 11.03
N ASN A 135 -1.11 15.05 10.81
CA ASN A 135 -1.70 13.81 10.28
C ASN A 135 -1.16 12.58 11.03
N ASP A 136 -1.64 12.34 12.24
CA ASP A 136 -1.29 11.12 12.98
C ASP A 136 -2.53 10.43 13.54
N LEU A 137 -2.37 9.14 13.81
CA LEU A 137 -3.35 8.36 14.56
C LEU A 137 -3.13 8.63 16.04
N ILE A 138 -4.22 8.96 16.73
CA ILE A 138 -4.18 9.20 18.17
C ILE A 138 -4.91 8.02 18.86
N PRO A 139 -4.18 6.97 19.27
CA PRO A 139 -4.78 5.86 19.97
C PRO A 139 -5.15 6.25 21.39
N HIS A 140 -6.06 5.49 21.97
CA HIS A 140 -6.33 5.52 23.40
C HIS A 140 -5.17 4.96 24.21
N GLY A 141 -4.98 5.49 25.42
CA GLY A 141 -3.92 5.05 26.31
C GLY A 141 -2.53 5.42 25.78
N ASN A 142 -1.54 4.59 26.09
CA ASN A 142 -0.13 4.86 25.85
C ASN A 142 0.53 3.81 24.93
N VAL A 143 -0.24 3.17 24.05
CA VAL A 143 0.26 2.08 23.20
C VAL A 143 1.43 2.53 22.32
N PHE A 144 1.39 3.75 21.77
CA PHE A 144 2.49 4.31 20.99
C PHE A 144 3.67 4.80 21.85
N ASP A 145 3.47 5.13 23.11
CA ASP A 145 4.59 5.43 24.02
C ASP A 145 5.38 4.14 24.35
N ARG A 146 4.66 3.02 24.53
CA ARG A 146 5.25 1.70 24.78
C ARG A 146 5.83 1.06 23.53
N HIS A 147 5.18 1.28 22.39
CA HIS A 147 5.51 0.70 21.10
C HIS A 147 5.46 1.78 20.00
N PRO A 148 6.49 2.64 19.91
CA PRO A 148 6.53 3.70 18.92
C PRO A 148 6.40 3.12 17.49
N PRO A 149 5.42 3.56 16.69
CA PRO A 149 5.23 3.02 15.35
C PRO A 149 6.26 3.62 14.39
N LEU A 150 6.75 2.79 13.47
CA LEU A 150 7.37 3.28 12.24
C LEU A 150 6.26 3.87 11.35
N ALA A 151 6.32 5.17 11.09
CA ALA A 151 5.35 5.85 10.25
C ALA A 151 5.95 6.09 8.86
N SER A 152 5.27 5.58 7.83
CA SER A 152 5.73 5.68 6.44
C SER A 152 4.64 6.15 5.51
N ILE A 153 5.03 6.71 4.38
CA ILE A 153 4.13 7.15 3.32
C ILE A 153 4.39 6.38 2.02
N TRP A 154 3.29 6.15 1.30
CA TRP A 154 3.27 5.59 -0.05
C TRP A 154 2.65 6.62 -0.99
N ILE A 155 3.32 6.91 -2.10
CA ILE A 155 2.87 7.91 -3.08
C ILE A 155 3.03 7.33 -4.47
N GLY A 156 2.04 7.47 -5.33
CA GLY A 156 2.11 6.98 -6.69
C GLY A 156 0.83 7.21 -7.46
N ASN A 157 0.78 6.64 -8.66
CA ASN A 157 -0.44 6.55 -9.46
C ASN A 157 -1.10 5.16 -9.29
N ARG A 158 -1.67 4.60 -10.36
CA ARG A 158 -2.34 3.29 -10.31
C ARG A 158 -1.30 2.17 -10.24
N THR A 159 -1.07 1.65 -9.05
CA THR A 159 -0.05 0.64 -8.76
C THR A 159 -0.62 -0.57 -8.03
N ILE A 160 0.10 -1.69 -8.09
CA ILE A 160 -0.22 -2.95 -7.42
C ILE A 160 1.00 -3.37 -6.59
N ALA A 161 0.84 -3.37 -5.28
CA ALA A 161 1.73 -4.11 -4.39
C ALA A 161 1.28 -5.57 -4.35
N SER A 162 2.13 -6.48 -4.83
CA SER A 162 1.85 -7.91 -4.83
C SER A 162 1.68 -8.45 -3.41
N ALA A 163 0.85 -9.49 -3.22
CA ALA A 163 0.56 -10.04 -1.90
C ALA A 163 1.86 -10.45 -1.18
N HIS A 164 2.02 -10.00 0.06
CA HIS A 164 3.14 -10.28 0.94
C HIS A 164 2.65 -10.21 2.39
N HIS A 165 3.54 -10.44 3.34
CA HIS A 165 3.27 -10.21 4.76
C HIS A 165 4.38 -9.34 5.34
N ASP A 166 4.01 -8.62 6.40
CA ASP A 166 4.92 -7.87 7.23
C ASP A 166 5.03 -8.56 8.61
N MET A 167 6.11 -8.28 9.34
CA MET A 167 6.33 -8.84 10.67
C MET A 167 5.54 -8.13 11.78
N SER A 168 5.11 -6.89 11.53
CA SER A 168 4.44 -6.04 12.51
C SER A 168 2.96 -5.88 12.19
N ASN A 169 2.15 -5.62 13.22
CA ASN A 169 0.81 -5.08 13.02
C ASN A 169 0.89 -3.78 12.20
N ASN A 170 -0.07 -3.57 11.31
CA ASN A 170 -0.04 -2.46 10.37
C ASN A 170 -1.37 -1.70 10.35
N ALA A 171 -1.30 -0.37 10.27
CA ALA A 171 -2.44 0.52 10.08
C ALA A 171 -2.22 1.33 8.79
N ALA A 172 -2.95 0.97 7.73
CA ALA A 172 -2.85 1.64 6.44
C ALA A 172 -3.96 2.69 6.27
N VAL A 173 -3.58 3.97 6.15
CA VAL A 173 -4.51 5.07 5.91
C VAL A 173 -4.50 5.45 4.43
N CYS A 174 -5.61 5.22 3.73
CA CYS A 174 -5.79 5.70 2.36
C CYS A 174 -6.21 7.18 2.39
N ALA A 175 -5.23 8.08 2.48
CA ALA A 175 -5.48 9.50 2.66
C ALA A 175 -5.99 10.20 1.37
N VAL A 176 -5.44 9.84 0.21
CA VAL A 176 -5.81 10.42 -1.09
C VAL A 176 -5.99 9.29 -2.11
N GLY A 177 -7.04 9.39 -2.93
CA GLY A 177 -7.35 8.39 -3.95
C GLY A 177 -8.14 7.19 -3.40
N ARG A 178 -7.89 6.01 -3.98
CA ARG A 178 -8.57 4.76 -3.63
C ARG A 178 -7.59 3.62 -3.66
N ARG A 179 -7.73 2.69 -2.70
CA ARG A 179 -6.96 1.45 -2.64
C ARG A 179 -7.91 0.30 -2.35
N ARG A 180 -7.66 -0.84 -3.00
CA ARG A 180 -8.33 -2.11 -2.72
C ARG A 180 -7.30 -3.03 -2.06
N PHE A 181 -7.64 -3.62 -0.92
CA PHE A 181 -6.81 -4.63 -0.28
C PHE A 181 -7.44 -6.00 -0.46
N THR A 182 -6.61 -7.00 -0.76
CA THR A 182 -6.99 -8.41 -0.71
C THR A 182 -6.13 -9.06 0.35
N LEU A 183 -6.76 -9.61 1.37
CA LEU A 183 -6.11 -10.10 2.58
C LEU A 183 -6.36 -11.60 2.70
N PHE A 184 -5.33 -12.35 3.03
CA PHE A 184 -5.41 -13.79 3.23
C PHE A 184 -4.94 -14.11 4.65
N PRO A 185 -5.59 -15.05 5.35
CA PRO A 185 -5.09 -15.52 6.64
C PRO A 185 -3.67 -16.12 6.52
N PRO A 186 -2.84 -16.04 7.57
CA PRO A 186 -1.43 -16.48 7.52
C PRO A 186 -1.23 -17.95 7.09
N ASP A 187 -2.16 -18.84 7.45
CA ASP A 187 -2.14 -20.25 7.08
C ASP A 187 -2.28 -20.49 5.56
N GLN A 188 -2.64 -19.47 4.78
CA GLN A 188 -2.72 -19.52 3.33
C GLN A 188 -1.39 -19.23 2.62
N VAL A 189 -0.30 -18.95 3.33
CA VAL A 189 1.00 -18.60 2.71
C VAL A 189 1.47 -19.64 1.67
N ALA A 190 1.27 -20.93 1.95
CA ALA A 190 1.63 -22.00 1.02
C ALA A 190 0.78 -22.00 -0.27
N ASN A 191 -0.45 -21.49 -0.19
CA ASN A 191 -1.38 -21.36 -1.32
C ASN A 191 -1.13 -20.09 -2.15
N LEU A 192 -0.28 -19.18 -1.67
CA LEU A 192 0.11 -17.93 -2.33
C LEU A 192 1.44 -18.02 -3.09
N TYR A 193 2.13 -19.17 -3.08
CA TYR A 193 3.34 -19.41 -3.87
C TYR A 193 4.39 -18.30 -3.69
N PRO A 194 5.02 -18.19 -2.51
CA PRO A 194 6.02 -17.16 -2.25
C PRO A 194 7.17 -17.26 -3.25
N GLY A 195 7.63 -16.11 -3.72
CA GLY A 195 8.75 -15.99 -4.65
C GLY A 195 10.12 -16.18 -3.98
N PRO A 196 11.21 -15.82 -4.69
CA PRO A 196 12.57 -15.89 -4.16
C PRO A 196 12.77 -15.06 -2.89
N LEU A 197 13.69 -15.51 -2.03
CA LEU A 197 14.14 -14.74 -0.86
C LEU A 197 14.91 -13.47 -1.24
N ALA A 198 15.61 -13.52 -2.38
CA ALA A 198 16.27 -12.38 -3.00
C ALA A 198 16.43 -12.62 -4.51
N PRO A 199 16.34 -11.57 -5.35
CA PRO A 199 15.97 -10.20 -4.97
C PRO A 199 14.47 -10.11 -4.59
N THR A 200 14.03 -9.00 -3.98
CA THR A 200 12.61 -8.75 -3.65
C THR A 200 12.20 -7.34 -4.08
N PRO A 201 10.97 -7.12 -4.61
CA PRO A 201 10.55 -5.80 -5.07
C PRO A 201 10.50 -4.71 -4.00
N GLY A 202 10.22 -5.08 -2.74
CA GLY A 202 10.02 -4.14 -1.64
C GLY A 202 10.56 -4.62 -0.31
N GLY A 203 11.57 -5.49 -0.33
CA GLY A 203 12.18 -6.09 0.87
C GLY A 203 11.50 -7.37 1.35
N GLN A 204 10.19 -7.52 1.15
CA GLN A 204 9.46 -8.75 1.51
C GLN A 204 9.33 -9.72 0.33
N VAL A 205 9.26 -11.01 0.67
CA VAL A 205 8.90 -12.05 -0.31
C VAL A 205 7.45 -11.82 -0.74
N VAL A 206 7.25 -11.70 -2.05
CA VAL A 206 5.93 -11.50 -2.65
C VAL A 206 5.42 -12.80 -3.26
N SER A 207 4.11 -12.93 -3.34
CA SER A 207 3.44 -13.98 -4.11
C SER A 207 3.84 -13.94 -5.58
N MET A 208 4.07 -15.11 -6.16
CA MET A 208 4.27 -15.26 -7.60
C MET A 208 2.96 -15.16 -8.40
N VAL A 209 1.81 -15.32 -7.73
CA VAL A 209 0.50 -15.28 -8.38
C VAL A 209 0.13 -13.86 -8.80
N ASP A 210 -0.30 -13.67 -10.05
CA ASP A 210 -1.03 -12.46 -10.43
C ASP A 210 -2.51 -12.63 -10.05
N LEU A 211 -2.94 -11.93 -8.99
CA LEU A 211 -4.32 -11.95 -8.52
C LEU A 211 -5.33 -11.44 -9.56
N ALA A 212 -4.91 -10.61 -10.51
CA ALA A 212 -5.79 -10.07 -11.54
C ALA A 212 -6.01 -11.05 -12.71
N ALA A 213 -5.06 -11.96 -12.92
CA ALA A 213 -5.06 -12.98 -13.97
C ALA A 213 -4.32 -14.24 -13.49
N PRO A 214 -4.89 -15.00 -12.53
CA PRO A 214 -4.19 -16.12 -11.92
C PRO A 214 -4.01 -17.28 -12.90
N ASP A 215 -2.77 -17.74 -13.06
CA ASP A 215 -2.45 -19.00 -13.74
C ASP A 215 -2.68 -20.18 -12.78
N LEU A 216 -3.83 -20.84 -12.89
CA LEU A 216 -4.18 -21.98 -12.03
C LEU A 216 -3.55 -23.29 -12.48
N GLU A 217 -2.93 -23.34 -13.67
CA GLU A 217 -2.12 -24.50 -14.08
C GLU A 217 -0.78 -24.46 -13.33
N ALA A 218 -0.15 -23.29 -13.25
CA ALA A 218 1.07 -23.08 -12.48
C ALA A 218 0.81 -23.02 -10.96
N TYR A 219 -0.31 -22.42 -10.53
CA TYR A 219 -0.63 -22.12 -9.13
C TYR A 219 -1.98 -22.72 -8.66
N PRO A 220 -2.19 -24.05 -8.78
CA PRO A 220 -3.50 -24.67 -8.55
C PRO A 220 -4.07 -24.47 -7.13
N ARG A 221 -3.20 -24.34 -6.11
CA ARG A 221 -3.63 -24.12 -4.72
C ARG A 221 -4.18 -22.72 -4.46
N PHE A 222 -3.98 -21.77 -5.39
CA PHE A 222 -4.45 -20.41 -5.21
C PHE A 222 -5.97 -20.31 -5.08
N ALA A 223 -6.72 -21.26 -5.64
CA ALA A 223 -8.17 -21.38 -5.43
C ALA A 223 -8.55 -21.51 -3.94
N ALA A 224 -7.75 -22.24 -3.15
CA ALA A 224 -7.98 -22.37 -1.71
C ALA A 224 -7.71 -21.04 -0.98
N ALA A 225 -6.65 -20.31 -1.35
CA ALA A 225 -6.38 -18.98 -0.80
C ALA A 225 -7.54 -18.02 -1.08
N ILE A 226 -8.07 -18.00 -2.30
CA ILE A 226 -9.20 -17.15 -2.68
C ILE A 226 -10.45 -17.43 -1.83
N ALA A 227 -10.74 -18.70 -1.55
CA ALA A 227 -11.88 -19.08 -0.72
C ALA A 227 -11.75 -18.59 0.74
N ALA A 228 -10.52 -18.49 1.26
CA ALA A 228 -10.23 -18.00 2.61
C ALA A 228 -10.02 -16.47 2.68
N GLY A 229 -9.79 -15.82 1.54
CA GLY A 229 -9.46 -14.40 1.48
C GLY A 229 -10.61 -13.46 1.86
N SER A 230 -10.26 -12.21 2.12
CA SER A 230 -11.20 -11.10 2.26
C SER A 230 -10.76 -9.86 1.46
N VAL A 231 -11.71 -9.00 1.09
CA VAL A 231 -11.47 -7.79 0.31
C VAL A 231 -12.00 -6.55 1.03
N ALA A 232 -11.17 -5.51 1.05
CA ALA A 232 -11.46 -4.17 1.56
C ALA A 232 -11.42 -3.14 0.43
#